data_AF-A0A350IH14-F1
#
_entry.id   AF-A0A350IH14-F1
#
_cell.length_a   1.000
_cell.length_b   1.000
_cell.length_c   1.000
_cell.angle_alpha   90.00
_cell.angle_beta   90.00
_cell.angle_gamma   90.00
#
_symmetry.space_group_name_H-M   'P 1'
#
loop_
_entity.id
_entity.type
_entity.pdbx_description
1 polymer ?
#
loop_
_entity_poly.entity_id
_entity_poly.type
_entity_poly.pdbx_seq_one_letter_code
_entity_poly.pdbx_strand_id
1 'polypeptide(L)'
;MRKRLLYLILALSPTFAVSCMDRGAGDPLSISYVKEILSDTTSVPFQTVKHSGDSGSDGPITLVGPAEDVIFLADEFLGCDHFDNVDGRQVPDGLPDFAGETISLICDEANGPYYGYMEKGNETYLKELTVKNFISAVDTSCAFSQYDRDTKVHKSSSKVVVLTSSYTSAYGYDDIEALVKGTGSEIDVISPVHAMFRYAMKRHGGDKAELAVWTTSEILGSGVYATVLEGMQKEYPSLKYKSVCPDEAGTMKKRMLSFLEMCKESGQKTKIDAVLVDAMPLRADSLNALFCRLKDNADDSIASYSNILSDDFEFIDSRIATAAECISYLRRTNGFTHRVAYPAMEMYAVMPMPDMPADKYLSPDCYTDEYKYNRASGSDKESFLTVELNDRDITESQYGFMKQYAHKTYEKYVSK
;
A
#
# COMPACT_ATOMS: atom_id res chain seq x y z
N MET A 1 34.29 56.49 57.26
CA MET A 1 33.11 55.60 57.21
C MET A 1 32.94 55.09 55.79
N ARG A 2 33.01 53.76 55.61
CA ARG A 2 32.63 52.92 54.46
C ARG A 2 32.58 53.50 53.02
N LYS A 3 33.52 52.98 52.21
CA LYS A 3 33.37 52.43 50.83
C LYS A 3 32.54 53.24 49.81
N ARG A 4 33.21 53.75 48.75
CA ARG A 4 32.62 53.81 47.40
C ARG A 4 33.53 53.08 46.43
N LEU A 5 32.96 52.02 45.88
CA LEU A 5 33.53 51.02 44.99
C LEU A 5 33.31 51.49 43.54
N LEU A 6 34.33 51.24 42.71
CA LEU A 6 34.33 51.34 41.26
C LEU A 6 33.12 50.62 40.64
N TYR A 7 32.43 51.24 39.69
CA TYR A 7 31.72 50.53 38.63
C TYR A 7 31.97 51.23 37.29
N LEU A 8 32.83 50.60 36.49
CA LEU A 8 32.98 50.88 35.07
C LEU A 8 31.80 50.25 34.34
N ILE A 9 31.18 51.02 33.47
CA ILE A 9 30.07 50.62 32.60
C ILE A 9 30.61 49.63 31.56
N LEU A 10 30.15 48.38 31.59
CA LEU A 10 30.19 47.48 30.43
C LEU A 10 28.77 47.33 29.91
N ALA A 11 28.56 47.77 28.67
CA ALA A 11 27.33 47.56 27.94
C ALA A 11 27.16 46.06 27.64
N LEU A 12 26.19 45.42 28.28
CA LEU A 12 25.69 44.10 27.92
C LEU A 12 24.55 44.28 26.92
N SER A 13 24.87 44.07 25.64
CA SER A 13 23.88 43.76 24.61
C SER A 13 23.24 42.41 24.93
N PRO A 14 21.91 42.25 24.96
CA PRO A 14 21.31 40.93 24.97
C PRO A 14 21.48 40.35 23.57
N THR A 15 22.52 39.54 23.38
CA THR A 15 22.53 38.55 22.31
C THR A 15 21.37 37.60 22.59
N PHE A 16 20.29 37.75 21.83
CA PHE A 16 19.31 36.69 21.66
C PHE A 16 20.07 35.44 21.25
N ALA A 17 20.19 34.49 22.15
CA ALA A 17 20.52 33.12 21.81
C ALA A 17 19.34 32.60 20.98
N VAL A 18 19.41 32.79 19.67
CA VAL A 18 18.64 31.99 18.73
C VAL A 18 19.18 30.58 18.88
N SER A 19 18.49 29.79 19.70
CA SER A 19 18.58 28.34 19.65
C SER A 19 18.21 27.97 18.22
N CYS A 20 19.23 27.68 17.40
CA CYS A 20 19.06 26.96 16.15
C CYS A 20 18.54 25.57 16.52
N MET A 21 17.23 25.47 16.76
CA MET A 21 16.52 24.21 16.63
C MET A 21 16.75 23.77 15.20
N ASP A 22 17.37 22.61 15.10
CA ASP A 22 17.58 21.84 13.89
C ASP A 22 16.23 21.70 13.17
N ARG A 23 15.99 22.55 12.16
CA ARG A 23 14.83 22.45 11.27
C ARG A 23 15.14 21.36 10.23
N GLY A 24 15.21 20.13 10.70
CA GLY A 24 15.19 18.94 9.87
C GLY A 24 13.87 18.23 10.06
N ALA A 25 12.78 18.74 9.48
CA ALA A 25 11.52 18.02 9.42
C ALA A 25 10.77 18.41 8.14
N GLY A 26 10.71 17.47 7.20
CA GLY A 26 10.10 17.60 5.88
C GLY A 26 11.12 17.41 4.77
N ASP A 27 10.94 16.39 3.96
CA ASP A 27 11.48 16.41 2.60
C ASP A 27 10.96 17.70 1.92
N PRO A 28 11.81 18.54 1.30
CA PRO A 28 11.34 19.71 0.54
C PRO A 28 10.20 19.39 -0.44
N LEU A 29 10.12 18.13 -0.90
CA LEU A 29 9.18 17.63 -1.90
C LEU A 29 7.80 17.22 -1.35
N SER A 30 7.59 17.11 -0.03
CA SER A 30 6.30 16.67 0.51
C SER A 30 5.16 17.68 0.24
N ILE A 31 3.93 17.19 0.16
CA ILE A 31 2.72 18.02 -0.01
C ILE A 31 2.48 18.95 1.19
N SER A 32 1.69 20.01 0.99
CA SER A 32 1.36 21.00 2.04
C SER A 32 0.76 20.34 3.29
N TYR A 33 -0.13 19.37 3.11
CA TYR A 33 -0.79 18.67 4.22
C TYR A 33 0.21 18.00 5.18
N VAL A 34 1.23 17.30 4.66
CA VAL A 34 2.28 16.70 5.49
C VAL A 34 3.14 17.75 6.19
N LYS A 35 3.49 18.83 5.47
CA LYS A 35 4.26 19.95 6.02
C LYS A 35 3.52 20.62 7.19
N GLU A 36 2.20 20.77 7.08
CA GLU A 36 1.35 21.31 8.15
C GLU A 36 1.36 20.41 9.38
N ILE A 37 1.15 19.09 9.21
CA ILE A 37 1.21 18.12 10.33
C ILE A 37 2.57 18.16 11.02
N LEU A 38 3.67 18.14 10.27
CA LEU A 38 5.03 18.17 10.84
C LEU A 38 5.37 19.51 11.50
N SER A 39 4.72 20.60 11.09
CA SER A 39 4.93 21.92 11.69
C SER A 39 4.19 22.11 13.02
N ASP A 40 3.09 21.38 13.24
CA ASP A 40 2.32 21.39 14.48
C ASP A 40 2.41 20.04 15.19
N THR A 41 3.45 19.89 16.00
CA THR A 41 3.66 18.70 16.83
C THR A 41 2.56 18.46 17.87
N THR A 42 1.65 19.42 18.11
CA THR A 42 0.51 19.25 19.03
C THR A 42 -0.77 18.83 18.34
N SER A 43 -0.78 18.79 17.00
CA SER A 43 -1.93 18.37 16.21
C SER A 43 -2.27 16.90 16.44
N VAL A 44 -3.57 16.57 16.34
CA VAL A 44 -4.05 15.18 16.47
C VAL A 44 -3.36 14.26 15.46
N PRO A 45 -3.25 14.60 14.15
CA PRO A 45 -2.55 13.73 13.20
C PRO A 45 -1.08 13.47 13.57
N PHE A 46 -0.34 14.48 14.05
CA PHE A 46 1.04 14.28 14.46
C PHE A 46 1.15 13.30 15.63
N GLN A 47 0.31 13.48 16.65
CA GLN A 47 0.30 12.59 17.82
C GLN A 47 -0.14 11.17 17.45
N THR A 48 -1.15 11.03 16.59
CA THR A 48 -1.63 9.73 16.10
C THR A 48 -0.52 8.96 15.38
N VAL A 49 0.23 9.61 14.48
CA VAL A 49 1.34 8.93 13.79
C VAL A 49 2.51 8.67 14.74
N LYS A 50 2.86 9.61 15.62
CA LYS A 50 3.96 9.42 16.58
C LYS A 50 3.76 8.21 17.50
N HIS A 51 2.51 7.93 17.86
CA HIS A 51 2.11 6.81 18.73
C HIS A 51 1.67 5.56 17.94
N SER A 52 1.93 5.54 16.63
CA SER A 52 1.69 4.35 15.82
C SER A 52 2.64 3.21 16.21
N GLY A 53 2.14 1.98 16.20
CA GLY A 53 2.92 0.81 16.64
C GLY A 53 2.99 0.62 18.16
N ASP A 54 2.35 1.46 18.97
CA ASP A 54 2.34 1.33 20.45
C ASP A 54 1.76 -0.01 20.94
N SER A 55 0.97 -0.71 20.12
CA SER A 55 0.48 -2.07 20.38
C SER A 55 1.57 -3.15 20.28
N GLY A 56 2.77 -2.80 19.80
CA GLY A 56 3.89 -3.72 19.60
C GLY A 56 3.52 -4.93 18.73
N SER A 57 3.99 -6.11 19.12
CA SER A 57 3.71 -7.37 18.43
C SER A 57 2.23 -7.76 18.42
N ASP A 58 1.40 -7.22 19.31
CA ASP A 58 -0.04 -7.51 19.38
C ASP A 58 -0.90 -6.65 18.45
N GLY A 59 -0.33 -5.59 17.85
CA GLY A 59 -1.02 -4.75 16.88
C GLY A 59 -1.37 -5.51 15.59
N PRO A 60 -2.42 -5.11 14.87
CA PRO A 60 -2.78 -5.73 13.60
C PRO A 60 -1.82 -5.34 12.48
N ILE A 61 -1.79 -6.18 11.45
CA ILE A 61 -1.28 -5.82 10.12
C ILE A 61 -2.45 -5.21 9.37
N THR A 62 -2.37 -3.93 9.03
CA THR A 62 -3.51 -3.21 8.45
C THR A 62 -3.34 -2.99 6.96
N LEU A 63 -4.30 -3.46 6.18
CA LEU A 63 -4.41 -3.29 4.74
C LEU A 63 -5.37 -2.14 4.45
N VAL A 64 -4.92 -1.10 3.77
CA VAL A 64 -5.73 0.11 3.50
C VAL A 64 -5.67 0.53 2.04
N GLY A 65 -6.85 0.84 1.47
CA GLY A 65 -7.01 1.29 0.09
C GLY A 65 -8.40 0.98 -0.46
N PRO A 66 -8.59 0.96 -1.79
CA PRO A 66 -9.87 0.61 -2.41
C PRO A 66 -10.33 -0.79 -2.01
N ALA A 67 -11.64 -0.98 -1.88
CA ALA A 67 -12.21 -2.20 -1.30
C ALA A 67 -11.76 -3.50 -1.99
N GLU A 68 -11.79 -3.54 -3.32
CA GLU A 68 -11.38 -4.73 -4.08
C GLU A 68 -9.89 -5.04 -3.90
N ASP A 69 -9.02 -4.02 -3.93
CA ASP A 69 -7.58 -4.16 -3.72
C ASP A 69 -7.29 -4.71 -2.31
N VAL A 70 -7.97 -4.16 -1.29
CA VAL A 70 -7.86 -4.61 0.11
C VAL A 70 -8.30 -6.05 0.28
N ILE A 71 -9.47 -6.41 -0.27
CA ILE A 71 -10.05 -7.76 -0.17
C ILE A 71 -9.15 -8.79 -0.89
N PHE A 72 -8.63 -8.43 -2.07
CA PHE A 72 -7.77 -9.29 -2.86
C PHE A 72 -6.44 -9.58 -2.17
N LEU A 73 -5.85 -8.57 -1.53
CA LEU A 73 -4.61 -8.73 -0.78
C LEU A 73 -4.83 -9.44 0.55
N ALA A 74 -5.96 -9.18 1.23
CA ALA A 74 -6.32 -9.89 2.45
C ALA A 74 -6.44 -11.41 2.25
N ASP A 75 -6.92 -11.86 1.08
CA ASP A 75 -7.02 -13.28 0.74
C ASP A 75 -5.67 -13.98 0.84
N GLU A 76 -4.61 -13.29 0.37
CA GLU A 76 -3.24 -13.76 0.48
C GLU A 76 -2.82 -13.82 1.94
N PHE A 77 -2.93 -12.72 2.69
CA PHE A 77 -2.46 -12.68 4.09
C PHE A 77 -3.18 -13.69 4.99
N LEU A 78 -4.45 -13.98 4.72
CA LEU A 78 -5.22 -14.99 5.47
C LEU A 78 -4.87 -16.44 5.10
N GLY A 79 -4.34 -16.66 3.89
CA GLY A 79 -4.08 -17.97 3.31
C GLY A 79 -2.61 -18.29 3.02
N CYS A 80 -1.70 -17.34 3.26
CA CYS A 80 -0.29 -17.42 2.87
C CYS A 80 0.38 -18.61 3.57
N ASP A 81 1.03 -19.47 2.80
CA ASP A 81 1.85 -20.61 3.26
C ASP A 81 2.95 -20.77 2.19
N HIS A 82 3.83 -19.79 2.16
CA HIS A 82 4.96 -19.68 1.24
C HIS A 82 6.29 -19.88 1.96
N PHE A 83 6.31 -19.80 3.29
CA PHE A 83 7.51 -19.84 4.10
C PHE A 83 7.45 -20.91 5.20
N ASP A 84 8.61 -21.41 5.58
CA ASP A 84 8.77 -22.27 6.73
C ASP A 84 8.68 -21.37 7.97
N ASN A 85 7.69 -21.60 8.82
CA ASN A 85 7.42 -20.73 9.95
C ASN A 85 8.55 -20.72 10.97
N VAL A 86 9.33 -21.80 11.04
CA VAL A 86 10.45 -21.95 11.99
C VAL A 86 11.68 -21.20 11.52
N ASP A 87 12.12 -21.40 10.28
CA ASP A 87 13.41 -20.88 9.80
C ASP A 87 13.31 -19.80 8.70
N GLY A 88 12.12 -19.53 8.20
CA GLY A 88 11.84 -18.46 7.23
C GLY A 88 12.34 -18.75 5.81
N ARG A 89 12.75 -19.99 5.50
CA ARG A 89 13.00 -20.39 4.12
C ARG A 89 11.71 -20.30 3.32
N GLN A 90 11.81 -19.94 2.05
CA GLN A 90 10.67 -19.84 1.15
C GLN A 90 10.22 -21.22 0.66
N VAL A 91 9.70 -22.02 1.57
CA VAL A 91 9.14 -23.35 1.34
C VAL A 91 7.89 -23.48 2.22
N PRO A 92 6.72 -23.84 1.66
CA PRO A 92 5.51 -24.07 2.45
C PRO A 92 5.72 -25.15 3.53
N ASP A 93 5.16 -24.95 4.71
CA ASP A 93 5.21 -25.92 5.82
C ASP A 93 3.84 -26.46 6.23
N GLY A 94 2.76 -25.99 5.59
CA GLY A 94 1.39 -26.40 5.87
C GLY A 94 0.69 -25.58 6.96
N LEU A 95 1.36 -24.58 7.51
CA LEU A 95 0.80 -23.62 8.47
C LEU A 95 0.75 -22.22 7.85
N PRO A 96 -0.29 -21.41 8.14
CA PRO A 96 -0.33 -20.05 7.64
C PRO A 96 0.86 -19.22 8.14
N ASP A 97 1.53 -18.50 7.24
CA ASP A 97 2.70 -17.65 7.53
C ASP A 97 2.38 -16.52 8.53
N PHE A 98 1.11 -16.09 8.55
CA PHE A 98 0.59 -15.08 9.47
C PHE A 98 -0.19 -15.70 10.64
N ALA A 99 0.12 -16.94 11.04
CA ALA A 99 -0.50 -17.57 12.20
C ALA A 99 -0.40 -16.67 13.45
N GLY A 100 -1.50 -16.54 14.17
CA GLY A 100 -1.64 -15.69 15.37
C GLY A 100 -1.92 -14.21 15.09
N GLU A 101 -1.73 -13.76 13.86
CA GLU A 101 -1.89 -12.36 13.47
C GLU A 101 -3.36 -11.93 13.31
N THR A 102 -3.62 -10.65 13.51
CA THR A 102 -4.87 -10.00 13.10
C THR A 102 -4.61 -9.21 11.82
N ILE A 103 -5.35 -9.52 10.76
CA ILE A 103 -5.35 -8.75 9.52
C ILE A 103 -6.53 -7.77 9.57
N SER A 104 -6.23 -6.48 9.59
CA SER A 104 -7.21 -5.39 9.68
C SER A 104 -7.43 -4.79 8.30
N LEU A 105 -8.67 -4.79 7.82
CA LEU A 105 -9.01 -4.29 6.49
C LEU A 105 -9.67 -2.92 6.62
N ILE A 106 -9.16 -1.90 5.94
CA ILE A 106 -9.80 -0.60 5.83
C ILE A 106 -10.14 -0.34 4.36
N CYS A 107 -11.40 -0.56 3.99
CA CYS A 107 -11.92 -0.41 2.63
C CYS A 107 -12.35 1.03 2.35
N ASP A 108 -11.74 1.68 1.36
CA ASP A 108 -12.05 3.06 0.98
C ASP A 108 -13.23 3.15 -0.01
N GLU A 109 -14.44 3.01 0.53
CA GLU A 109 -15.70 3.10 -0.23
C GLU A 109 -15.99 4.52 -0.73
N ALA A 110 -15.69 5.52 0.09
CA ALA A 110 -16.01 6.90 -0.20
C ALA A 110 -15.23 7.46 -1.39
N ASN A 111 -13.96 7.04 -1.55
CA ASN A 111 -13.01 7.72 -2.40
C ASN A 111 -12.47 6.87 -3.56
N GLY A 112 -12.63 5.55 -3.51
CA GLY A 112 -12.30 4.68 -4.63
C GLY A 112 -13.21 4.88 -5.85
N PRO A 113 -12.78 4.45 -7.06
CA PRO A 113 -11.45 4.00 -7.43
C PRO A 113 -10.45 5.15 -7.66
N TYR A 114 -9.15 4.90 -7.49
CA TYR A 114 -8.14 5.96 -7.49
C TYR A 114 -7.66 6.43 -8.87
N TYR A 115 -7.90 5.66 -9.94
CA TYR A 115 -7.51 6.06 -11.29
C TYR A 115 -8.20 7.37 -11.74
N GLY A 116 -9.43 7.63 -11.27
CA GLY A 116 -10.19 8.81 -11.67
C GLY A 116 -9.57 10.14 -11.21
N TYR A 117 -8.78 10.15 -10.13
CA TYR A 117 -8.02 11.33 -9.73
C TYR A 117 -6.93 11.66 -10.76
N MET A 118 -6.31 10.64 -11.35
CA MET A 118 -5.28 10.81 -12.38
C MET A 118 -5.90 11.31 -13.69
N GLU A 119 -7.04 10.75 -14.10
CA GLU A 119 -7.77 11.21 -15.29
C GLU A 119 -8.21 12.68 -15.19
N LYS A 120 -8.53 13.15 -13.98
CA LYS A 120 -8.90 14.56 -13.72
C LYS A 120 -7.72 15.45 -13.37
N GLY A 121 -6.49 14.93 -13.33
CA GLY A 121 -5.29 15.68 -12.99
C GLY A 121 -5.25 16.17 -11.53
N ASN A 122 -5.95 15.48 -10.63
CA ASN A 122 -6.03 15.80 -9.20
C ASN A 122 -5.11 14.91 -8.35
N GLU A 123 -3.87 14.76 -8.81
CA GLU A 123 -2.82 13.98 -8.15
C GLU A 123 -2.55 14.46 -6.71
N THR A 124 -2.54 15.78 -6.49
CA THR A 124 -2.27 16.36 -5.17
C THR A 124 -3.30 15.92 -4.12
N TYR A 125 -4.58 15.83 -4.50
CA TYR A 125 -5.60 15.34 -3.58
C TYR A 125 -5.46 13.84 -3.33
N LEU A 126 -5.06 13.05 -4.33
CA LEU A 126 -4.80 11.62 -4.14
C LEU A 126 -3.63 11.38 -3.15
N LYS A 127 -2.57 12.19 -3.21
CA LYS A 127 -1.48 12.14 -2.21
C LYS A 127 -2.00 12.43 -0.80
N GLU A 128 -2.80 13.48 -0.65
CA GLU A 128 -3.42 13.84 0.63
C GLU A 128 -4.35 12.74 1.15
N LEU A 129 -5.20 12.19 0.29
CA LEU A 129 -6.10 11.08 0.60
C LEU A 129 -5.31 9.85 1.09
N THR A 130 -4.21 9.52 0.41
CA THR A 130 -3.33 8.41 0.78
C THR A 130 -2.75 8.61 2.19
N VAL A 131 -2.30 9.83 2.52
CA VAL A 131 -1.82 10.16 3.88
C VAL A 131 -2.95 10.07 4.91
N LYS A 132 -4.17 10.56 4.60
CA LYS A 132 -5.34 10.48 5.49
C LYS A 132 -5.77 9.03 5.76
N ASN A 133 -5.71 8.17 4.75
CA ASN A 133 -5.99 6.75 4.88
C ASN A 133 -4.93 6.04 5.73
N PHE A 134 -3.65 6.39 5.57
CA PHE A 134 -2.58 5.92 6.46
C PHE A 134 -2.80 6.35 7.92
N ILE A 135 -3.14 7.62 8.17
CA ILE A 135 -3.46 8.11 9.53
C ILE A 135 -4.64 7.30 10.11
N SER A 136 -5.67 7.03 9.32
CA SER A 136 -6.82 6.21 9.73
C SER A 136 -6.43 4.76 10.06
N ALA A 137 -5.42 4.21 9.40
CA ALA A 137 -4.89 2.88 9.68
C ALA A 137 -4.18 2.81 11.04
N VAL A 138 -3.45 3.86 11.42
CA VAL A 138 -2.73 3.89 12.70
C VAL A 138 -3.54 4.46 13.87
N ASP A 139 -4.64 5.15 13.59
CA ASP A 139 -5.57 5.65 14.61
C ASP A 139 -6.22 4.51 15.40
N THR A 140 -6.32 4.74 16.71
CA THR A 140 -6.88 3.82 17.71
C THR A 140 -8.37 4.05 17.96
N SER A 141 -9.00 4.91 17.16
CA SER A 141 -10.43 5.18 17.24
C SER A 141 -11.06 5.28 15.86
N CYS A 142 -12.32 4.87 15.75
CA CYS A 142 -13.18 5.13 14.61
C CYS A 142 -14.60 5.46 15.09
N ALA A 143 -15.46 5.89 14.17
CA ALA A 143 -16.89 6.03 14.47
C ALA A 143 -17.59 4.67 14.45
N PHE A 144 -18.67 4.54 15.21
CA PHE A 144 -19.50 3.33 15.17
C PHE A 144 -20.21 3.17 13.81
N SER A 145 -20.71 4.27 13.25
CA SER A 145 -21.26 4.29 11.89
C SER A 145 -21.17 5.69 11.28
N GLN A 146 -21.47 5.84 9.99
CA GLN A 146 -21.50 7.17 9.37
C GLN A 146 -22.58 8.08 9.98
N TYR A 147 -23.60 7.51 10.61
CA TYR A 147 -24.72 8.24 11.23
C TYR A 147 -24.57 8.41 12.75
N ASP A 148 -23.72 7.61 13.40
CA ASP A 148 -23.39 7.71 14.83
C ASP A 148 -21.88 7.95 15.01
N ARG A 149 -21.52 9.24 15.00
CA ARG A 149 -20.14 9.73 15.09
C ARG A 149 -19.68 10.00 16.52
N ASP A 150 -20.65 10.12 17.44
CA ASP A 150 -20.43 10.42 18.85
C ASP A 150 -19.97 9.15 19.59
N THR A 151 -20.50 7.99 19.19
CA THR A 151 -20.00 6.70 19.66
C THR A 151 -18.66 6.39 18.98
N LYS A 152 -17.59 6.40 19.78
CA LYS A 152 -16.25 5.98 19.35
C LYS A 152 -16.04 4.50 19.62
N VAL A 153 -15.59 3.79 18.60
CA VAL A 153 -15.13 2.41 18.69
C VAL A 153 -13.61 2.42 18.78
N HIS A 154 -13.07 1.61 19.69
CA HIS A 154 -11.63 1.49 19.85
C HIS A 154 -11.05 0.52 18.81
N LYS A 155 -9.96 0.92 18.18
CA LYS A 155 -9.13 0.12 17.27
C LYS A 155 -7.77 -0.09 17.90
N SER A 156 -7.16 -1.25 17.64
CA SER A 156 -5.76 -1.44 17.97
C SER A 156 -4.89 -0.62 17.03
N SER A 157 -3.82 0.02 17.53
CA SER A 157 -2.87 0.70 16.63
C SER A 157 -2.11 -0.33 15.83
N SER A 158 -2.01 -0.11 14.51
CA SER A 158 -1.32 -0.98 13.57
C SER A 158 0.16 -1.12 13.89
N LYS A 159 0.71 -2.33 13.71
CA LYS A 159 2.17 -2.56 13.77
C LYS A 159 2.86 -2.51 12.40
N VAL A 160 2.08 -2.77 11.35
CA VAL A 160 2.48 -2.63 9.94
C VAL A 160 1.28 -2.08 9.19
N VAL A 161 1.50 -1.13 8.28
CA VAL A 161 0.48 -0.69 7.33
C VAL A 161 0.89 -1.11 5.93
N VAL A 162 0.00 -1.79 5.22
CA VAL A 162 0.18 -2.14 3.81
C VAL A 162 -0.79 -1.30 3.00
N LEU A 163 -0.23 -0.46 2.13
CA LEU A 163 -1.03 0.25 1.12
C LEU A 163 -1.41 -0.78 0.05
N THR A 164 -2.66 -0.85 -0.39
CA THR A 164 -3.07 -1.98 -1.27
C THR A 164 -3.07 -1.64 -2.75
N SER A 165 -3.06 -0.36 -3.10
CA SER A 165 -3.21 0.10 -4.49
C SER A 165 -1.90 0.56 -5.11
N SER A 166 -1.68 0.24 -6.38
CA SER A 166 -0.52 0.72 -7.14
C SER A 166 -0.48 2.25 -7.23
N TYR A 167 -1.64 2.90 -7.26
CA TYR A 167 -1.74 4.36 -7.21
C TYR A 167 -1.14 4.95 -5.92
N THR A 168 -1.40 4.36 -4.77
CA THR A 168 -0.85 4.84 -3.48
C THR A 168 0.66 4.63 -3.37
N SER A 169 1.21 3.66 -4.12
CA SER A 169 2.65 3.44 -4.23
C SER A 169 3.37 4.59 -4.92
N ALA A 170 2.73 5.19 -5.93
CA ALA A 170 3.27 6.34 -6.66
C ALA A 170 2.88 7.68 -6.01
N TYR A 171 1.66 7.75 -5.46
CA TYR A 171 1.02 9.00 -5.05
C TYR A 171 0.68 8.98 -3.57
N GLY A 172 1.68 9.30 -2.74
CA GLY A 172 1.53 9.49 -1.30
C GLY A 172 2.45 8.61 -0.45
N TYR A 173 3.06 7.57 -1.01
CA TYR A 173 4.02 6.74 -0.29
C TYR A 173 5.20 7.55 0.27
N ASP A 174 5.88 8.35 -0.56
CA ASP A 174 6.98 9.21 -0.11
C ASP A 174 6.53 10.27 0.92
N ASP A 175 5.29 10.75 0.81
CA ASP A 175 4.69 11.67 1.78
C ASP A 175 4.45 10.99 3.14
N ILE A 176 4.01 9.73 3.15
CA ILE A 176 3.88 8.91 4.35
C ILE A 176 5.26 8.62 4.96
N GLU A 177 6.25 8.23 4.16
CA GLU A 177 7.62 7.98 4.64
C GLU A 177 8.21 9.23 5.29
N ALA A 178 8.01 10.41 4.69
CA ALA A 178 8.43 11.68 5.26
C ALA A 178 7.70 11.99 6.59
N LEU A 179 6.41 11.66 6.68
CA LEU A 179 5.61 11.85 7.89
C LEU A 179 6.02 10.89 9.03
N VAL A 180 6.19 9.60 8.74
CA VAL A 180 6.66 8.58 9.70
C VAL A 180 8.04 8.98 10.25
N LYS A 181 8.98 9.30 9.35
CA LYS A 181 10.32 9.77 9.74
C LYS A 181 10.27 11.08 10.53
N GLY A 182 9.46 12.04 10.10
CA GLY A 182 9.35 13.36 10.73
C GLY A 182 8.69 13.35 12.12
N THR A 183 7.83 12.37 12.39
CA THR A 183 7.21 12.16 13.71
C THR A 183 8.06 11.30 14.64
N GLY A 184 9.06 10.59 14.09
CA GLY A 184 9.89 9.64 14.82
C GLY A 184 9.19 8.32 15.11
N SER A 185 8.13 7.99 14.36
CA SER A 185 7.49 6.67 14.43
C SER A 185 8.39 5.59 13.82
N GLU A 186 8.29 4.38 14.35
CA GLU A 186 8.97 3.18 13.85
C GLU A 186 8.04 2.25 13.07
N ILE A 187 6.80 2.67 12.77
CA ILE A 187 5.88 1.84 12.00
C ILE A 187 6.39 1.63 10.57
N ASP A 188 6.29 0.39 10.09
CA ASP A 188 6.65 0.05 8.72
C ASP A 188 5.46 0.22 7.78
N VAL A 189 5.73 0.79 6.61
CA VAL A 189 4.75 1.02 5.56
C VAL A 189 5.17 0.30 4.29
N ILE A 190 4.36 -0.68 3.89
CA ILE A 190 4.64 -1.53 2.73
C ILE A 190 3.84 -1.02 1.53
N SER A 191 4.55 -0.75 0.45
CA SER A 191 3.97 -0.39 -0.85
C SER A 191 4.06 -1.58 -1.81
N PRO A 192 2.98 -1.93 -2.54
CA PRO A 192 2.91 -3.12 -3.37
C PRO A 192 3.84 -3.06 -4.58
N VAL A 193 3.96 -1.90 -5.23
CA VAL A 193 4.85 -1.76 -6.37
C VAL A 193 6.32 -1.80 -5.93
N HIS A 194 6.66 -1.14 -4.83
CA HIS A 194 8.02 -1.23 -4.26
C HIS A 194 8.35 -2.66 -3.84
N ALA A 195 7.41 -3.36 -3.20
CA ALA A 195 7.57 -4.75 -2.80
C ALA A 195 7.80 -5.68 -4.00
N MET A 196 7.02 -5.52 -5.09
CA MET A 196 7.23 -6.29 -6.33
C MET A 196 8.62 -6.07 -6.92
N PHE A 197 9.10 -4.82 -6.99
CA PHE A 197 10.46 -4.54 -7.44
C PHE A 197 11.51 -5.18 -6.54
N ARG A 198 11.45 -4.93 -5.21
CA ARG A 198 12.41 -5.49 -4.24
C ARG A 198 12.44 -7.00 -4.28
N TYR A 199 11.26 -7.63 -4.35
CA TYR A 199 11.11 -9.07 -4.43
C TYR A 199 11.78 -9.62 -5.70
N ALA A 200 11.53 -9.01 -6.87
CA ALA A 200 12.17 -9.39 -8.12
C ALA A 200 13.70 -9.20 -8.08
N MET A 201 14.18 -8.04 -7.58
CA MET A 201 15.62 -7.76 -7.46
C MET A 201 16.33 -8.78 -6.57
N LYS A 202 15.74 -9.15 -5.44
CA LYS A 202 16.32 -10.13 -4.52
C LYS A 202 16.47 -11.51 -5.17
N ARG A 203 15.59 -11.87 -6.10
CA ARG A 203 15.56 -13.17 -6.77
C ARG A 203 16.40 -13.23 -8.03
N HIS A 204 16.48 -12.13 -8.79
CA HIS A 204 17.03 -12.12 -10.15
C HIS A 204 18.35 -11.33 -10.29
N GLY A 205 19.15 -11.25 -9.22
CA GLY A 205 20.51 -10.72 -9.32
C GLY A 205 20.64 -9.20 -9.15
N GLY A 206 19.72 -8.58 -8.40
CA GLY A 206 19.76 -7.17 -8.04
C GLY A 206 19.40 -6.25 -9.20
N ASP A 207 20.01 -5.06 -9.23
CA ASP A 207 19.71 -3.98 -10.18
C ASP A 207 20.00 -4.29 -11.65
N LYS A 208 20.55 -5.48 -11.95
CA LYS A 208 20.79 -5.99 -13.31
C LYS A 208 19.67 -6.87 -13.85
N ALA A 209 18.69 -7.23 -13.03
CA ALA A 209 17.56 -8.02 -13.48
C ALA A 209 16.78 -7.26 -14.55
N GLU A 210 16.39 -7.97 -15.60
CA GLU A 210 15.64 -7.42 -16.72
C GLU A 210 14.15 -7.66 -16.48
N LEU A 211 13.45 -6.61 -16.06
CA LEU A 211 12.05 -6.70 -15.68
C LEU A 211 11.10 -6.24 -16.78
N ALA A 212 9.95 -6.89 -16.85
CA ALA A 212 8.78 -6.37 -17.54
C ALA A 212 7.61 -6.20 -16.56
N VAL A 213 6.65 -5.37 -16.92
CA VAL A 213 5.45 -5.09 -16.13
C VAL A 213 4.25 -5.37 -17.02
N TRP A 214 3.40 -6.30 -16.59
CA TRP A 214 2.07 -6.51 -17.13
C TRP A 214 1.11 -5.66 -16.33
N THR A 215 0.50 -4.65 -16.96
CA THR A 215 -0.49 -3.81 -16.27
C THR A 215 -1.69 -3.44 -17.14
N THR A 216 -2.62 -2.65 -16.62
CA THR A 216 -3.81 -2.16 -17.33
C THR A 216 -3.54 -0.82 -18.01
N SER A 217 -4.47 -0.38 -18.86
CA SER A 217 -4.34 0.88 -19.58
C SER A 217 -4.37 2.10 -18.64
N GLU A 218 -5.13 2.00 -17.55
CA GLU A 218 -5.29 3.03 -16.53
C GLU A 218 -4.01 3.21 -15.71
N ILE A 219 -3.41 2.10 -15.27
CA ILE A 219 -2.14 2.14 -14.50
C ILE A 219 -0.99 2.59 -15.40
N LEU A 220 -0.95 2.12 -16.65
CA LEU A 220 0.06 2.55 -17.61
C LEU A 220 -0.05 4.06 -17.91
N GLY A 221 -1.27 4.54 -18.18
CA GLY A 221 -1.54 5.94 -18.52
C GLY A 221 -1.35 6.91 -17.35
N SER A 222 -1.45 6.42 -16.12
CA SER A 222 -1.23 7.22 -14.91
C SER A 222 0.21 7.31 -14.46
N GLY A 223 1.17 6.64 -15.12
CA GLY A 223 2.59 6.81 -14.83
C GLY A 223 3.09 6.17 -13.52
N VAL A 224 2.29 5.34 -12.86
CA VAL A 224 2.60 4.72 -11.55
C VAL A 224 4.00 4.12 -11.47
N TYR A 225 4.35 3.26 -12.43
CA TYR A 225 5.65 2.59 -12.43
C TYR A 225 6.81 3.54 -12.71
N ALA A 226 6.58 4.61 -13.47
CA ALA A 226 7.62 5.60 -13.75
C ALA A 226 7.94 6.41 -12.48
N THR A 227 6.91 6.83 -11.75
CA THR A 227 7.04 7.53 -10.46
C THR A 227 7.74 6.64 -9.43
N VAL A 228 7.31 5.39 -9.27
CA VAL A 228 7.95 4.46 -8.30
C VAL A 228 9.40 4.16 -8.68
N LEU A 229 9.72 4.06 -9.98
CA LEU A 229 11.08 3.83 -10.45
C LEU A 229 12.06 4.93 -9.99
N GLU A 230 11.63 6.20 -9.97
CA GLU A 230 12.47 7.31 -9.50
C GLU A 230 12.93 7.12 -8.05
N GLY A 231 12.05 6.59 -7.20
CA GLY A 231 12.37 6.19 -5.83
C GLY A 231 13.27 4.97 -5.79
N MET A 232 12.90 3.91 -6.50
CA MET A 232 13.64 2.63 -6.53
C MET A 232 15.07 2.79 -7.06
N GLN A 233 15.33 3.70 -7.99
CA GLN A 233 16.68 3.95 -8.53
C GLN A 233 17.65 4.56 -7.53
N LYS A 234 17.17 5.07 -6.39
CA LYS A 234 18.04 5.46 -5.26
C LYS A 234 18.67 4.23 -4.60
N GLU A 235 17.96 3.11 -4.57
CA GLU A 235 18.42 1.83 -4.00
C GLU A 235 19.06 0.93 -5.07
N TYR A 236 18.50 0.91 -6.28
CA TYR A 236 18.92 0.09 -7.42
C TYR A 236 19.21 0.96 -8.66
N PRO A 237 20.39 1.61 -8.75
CA PRO A 237 20.67 2.62 -9.78
C PRO A 237 20.59 2.13 -11.21
N SER A 238 20.82 0.84 -11.46
CA SER A 238 20.75 0.25 -12.81
C SER A 238 19.37 -0.28 -13.18
N LEU A 239 18.40 -0.24 -12.24
CA LEU A 239 17.07 -0.79 -12.43
C LEU A 239 16.38 -0.17 -13.65
N LYS A 240 15.86 -1.05 -14.49
CA LYS A 240 15.04 -0.73 -15.66
C LYS A 240 13.89 -1.71 -15.73
N TYR A 241 12.80 -1.26 -16.33
CA TYR A 241 11.67 -2.10 -16.64
C TYR A 241 11.06 -1.70 -17.99
N LYS A 242 10.20 -2.56 -18.52
CA LYS A 242 9.28 -2.23 -19.61
C LYS A 242 7.86 -2.56 -19.23
N SER A 243 6.94 -1.60 -19.36
CA SER A 243 5.51 -1.88 -19.16
C SER A 243 4.81 -2.16 -20.47
N VAL A 244 3.91 -3.14 -20.44
CA VAL A 244 2.97 -3.43 -21.52
C VAL A 244 1.58 -3.67 -20.95
N CYS A 245 0.58 -3.35 -21.76
CA CYS A 245 -0.84 -3.58 -21.48
C CYS A 245 -1.37 -4.57 -22.52
N PRO A 246 -1.37 -5.89 -22.24
CA PRO A 246 -1.86 -6.89 -23.18
C PRO A 246 -3.39 -6.86 -23.32
N ASP A 247 -3.89 -7.51 -24.36
CA ASP A 247 -5.34 -7.69 -24.54
C ASP A 247 -5.95 -8.36 -23.29
N GLU A 248 -6.97 -7.72 -22.72
CA GLU A 248 -7.66 -8.21 -21.53
C GLU A 248 -8.67 -9.31 -21.86
N ALA A 249 -9.04 -9.46 -23.13
CA ALA A 249 -10.04 -10.42 -23.57
C ALA A 249 -9.51 -11.87 -23.65
N GLY A 250 -10.42 -12.81 -23.39
CA GLY A 250 -10.19 -14.23 -23.63
C GLY A 250 -9.57 -14.98 -22.45
N THR A 251 -8.92 -16.12 -22.76
CA THR A 251 -8.37 -17.01 -21.74
C THR A 251 -7.03 -16.49 -21.23
N MET A 252 -6.64 -16.89 -20.01
CA MET A 252 -5.32 -16.57 -19.44
C MET A 252 -4.16 -16.92 -20.38
N LYS A 253 -4.27 -18.04 -21.14
CA LYS A 253 -3.29 -18.39 -22.18
C LYS A 253 -3.21 -17.32 -23.28
N LYS A 254 -4.34 -16.85 -23.81
CA LYS A 254 -4.34 -15.81 -24.84
C LYS A 254 -3.75 -14.50 -24.34
N ARG A 255 -4.13 -14.08 -23.13
CA ARG A 255 -3.60 -12.87 -22.50
C ARG A 255 -2.08 -12.96 -22.29
N MET A 256 -1.59 -14.10 -21.80
CA MET A 256 -0.15 -14.34 -21.61
C MET A 256 0.62 -14.32 -22.94
N LEU A 257 0.07 -14.94 -23.99
CA LEU A 257 0.69 -14.90 -25.32
C LEU A 257 0.69 -13.48 -25.91
N SER A 258 -0.39 -12.71 -25.70
CA SER A 258 -0.45 -11.30 -26.08
C SER A 258 0.65 -10.48 -25.38
N PHE A 259 0.83 -10.68 -24.08
CA PHE A 259 1.90 -10.04 -23.30
C PHE A 259 3.29 -10.38 -23.86
N LEU A 260 3.56 -11.66 -24.11
CA LEU A 260 4.86 -12.12 -24.62
C LEU A 260 5.15 -11.60 -26.02
N GLU A 261 4.14 -11.53 -26.89
CA GLU A 261 4.29 -10.94 -28.23
C GLU A 261 4.63 -9.46 -28.14
N MET A 262 3.94 -8.69 -27.30
CA MET A 262 4.27 -7.27 -27.09
C MET A 262 5.70 -7.07 -26.56
N CYS A 263 6.14 -7.94 -25.63
CA CYS A 263 7.51 -7.91 -25.14
C CYS A 263 8.53 -8.17 -26.27
N LYS A 264 8.25 -9.15 -27.13
CA LYS A 264 9.08 -9.48 -28.30
C LYS A 264 9.13 -8.34 -29.31
N GLU A 265 7.98 -7.75 -29.64
CA GLU A 265 7.86 -6.62 -30.58
C GLU A 265 8.55 -5.36 -30.07
N SER A 266 8.72 -5.20 -28.75
CA SER A 266 9.46 -4.10 -28.14
C SER A 266 10.96 -4.07 -28.48
N GLY A 267 11.47 -5.07 -29.22
CA GLY A 267 12.86 -5.13 -29.68
C GLY A 267 13.88 -5.33 -28.57
N GLN A 268 13.47 -5.96 -27.45
CA GLN A 268 14.37 -6.23 -26.33
C GLN A 268 15.50 -7.18 -26.77
N LYS A 269 16.74 -6.81 -26.41
CA LYS A 269 17.94 -7.60 -26.74
C LYS A 269 18.36 -8.53 -25.61
N THR A 270 17.87 -8.25 -24.41
CA THR A 270 18.12 -8.97 -23.17
C THR A 270 16.95 -9.89 -22.86
N LYS A 271 17.24 -11.00 -22.20
CA LYS A 271 16.21 -11.92 -21.71
C LYS A 271 15.53 -11.32 -20.49
N ILE A 272 14.21 -11.44 -20.40
CA ILE A 272 13.40 -11.01 -19.27
C ILE A 272 13.55 -12.04 -18.16
N ASP A 273 13.89 -11.57 -16.96
CA ASP A 273 14.04 -12.39 -15.77
C ASP A 273 12.73 -12.53 -14.99
N ALA A 274 11.95 -11.45 -14.88
CA ALA A 274 10.65 -11.53 -14.25
C ALA A 274 9.64 -10.53 -14.82
N VAL A 275 8.36 -10.89 -14.67
CA VAL A 275 7.22 -10.03 -15.01
C VAL A 275 6.50 -9.65 -13.73
N LEU A 276 6.41 -8.35 -13.45
CA LEU A 276 5.56 -7.81 -12.40
C LEU A 276 4.13 -7.71 -12.94
N VAL A 277 3.19 -8.41 -12.31
CA VAL A 277 1.79 -8.52 -12.74
C VAL A 277 0.94 -7.63 -11.85
N ASP A 278 0.39 -6.58 -12.46
CA ASP A 278 -0.42 -5.55 -11.82
C ASP A 278 -1.67 -5.29 -12.66
N ALA A 279 -2.49 -6.33 -12.70
CA ALA A 279 -3.72 -6.41 -13.48
C ALA A 279 -4.72 -7.30 -12.75
N MET A 280 -5.17 -6.84 -11.57
CA MET A 280 -6.15 -7.54 -10.75
C MET A 280 -7.39 -7.92 -11.60
N PRO A 281 -7.96 -9.14 -11.44
CA PRO A 281 -7.66 -10.17 -10.45
C PRO A 281 -6.68 -11.26 -10.94
N LEU A 282 -5.84 -10.97 -11.94
CA LEU A 282 -4.87 -11.95 -12.46
C LEU A 282 -3.82 -12.28 -11.40
N ARG A 283 -3.58 -13.59 -11.21
CA ARG A 283 -2.66 -14.11 -10.19
C ARG A 283 -1.38 -14.66 -10.83
N ALA A 284 -0.22 -14.28 -10.29
CA ALA A 284 1.09 -14.73 -10.77
C ALA A 284 1.29 -16.24 -10.58
N ASP A 285 0.80 -16.82 -9.49
CA ASP A 285 0.81 -18.29 -9.27
C ASP A 285 0.18 -19.07 -10.44
N SER A 286 -0.94 -18.57 -10.95
CA SER A 286 -1.76 -19.19 -11.98
C SER A 286 -1.11 -19.01 -13.36
N LEU A 287 -0.47 -17.86 -13.58
CA LEU A 287 0.36 -17.60 -14.76
C LEU A 287 1.60 -18.51 -14.77
N ASN A 288 2.32 -18.62 -13.65
CA ASN A 288 3.47 -19.51 -13.49
C ASN A 288 3.08 -20.97 -13.73
N ALA A 289 2.00 -21.45 -13.11
CA ALA A 289 1.50 -22.81 -13.30
C ALA A 289 1.07 -23.08 -14.75
N LEU A 290 0.49 -22.08 -15.44
CA LEU A 290 0.20 -22.20 -16.87
C LEU A 290 1.47 -22.24 -17.71
N PHE A 291 2.42 -21.33 -17.46
CA PHE A 291 3.69 -21.25 -18.19
C PHE A 291 4.48 -22.56 -18.07
N CYS A 292 4.64 -23.10 -16.85
CA CYS A 292 5.29 -24.39 -16.61
C CYS A 292 4.60 -25.52 -17.39
N ARG A 293 3.27 -25.62 -17.34
CA ARG A 293 2.54 -26.63 -18.11
C ARG A 293 2.74 -26.52 -19.62
N LEU A 294 2.82 -25.31 -20.16
CA LEU A 294 3.08 -25.12 -21.59
C LEU A 294 4.53 -25.53 -21.95
N LYS A 295 5.50 -25.25 -21.07
CA LYS A 295 6.91 -25.62 -21.23
C LYS A 295 7.11 -27.14 -21.17
N ASP A 296 6.51 -27.80 -20.18
CA ASP A 296 6.62 -29.25 -19.99
C ASP A 296 5.99 -30.05 -21.13
N ASN A 297 4.92 -29.51 -21.74
CA ASN A 297 4.26 -30.13 -22.88
C ASN A 297 4.87 -29.75 -24.24
N ALA A 298 5.98 -29.01 -24.26
CA ALA A 298 6.61 -28.48 -25.47
C ALA A 298 5.60 -27.79 -26.40
N ASP A 299 4.70 -26.98 -25.84
CA ASP A 299 3.65 -26.31 -26.61
C ASP A 299 4.27 -25.28 -27.58
N ASP A 300 4.03 -25.48 -28.87
CA ASP A 300 4.57 -24.63 -29.96
C ASP A 300 4.25 -23.14 -29.77
N SER A 301 3.16 -22.80 -29.05
CA SER A 301 2.77 -21.41 -28.83
C SER A 301 3.77 -20.63 -27.97
N ILE A 302 4.56 -21.28 -27.11
CA ILE A 302 5.55 -20.59 -26.28
C ILE A 302 7.00 -20.77 -26.75
N ALA A 303 7.25 -21.74 -27.64
CA ALA A 303 8.59 -22.04 -28.14
C ALA A 303 9.26 -20.82 -28.79
N SER A 304 8.47 -19.96 -29.43
CA SER A 304 8.92 -18.74 -30.10
C SER A 304 9.42 -17.64 -29.15
N TYR A 305 9.14 -17.75 -27.84
CA TYR A 305 9.54 -16.77 -26.82
C TYR A 305 10.73 -17.22 -25.95
N SER A 306 11.22 -18.45 -26.12
CA SER A 306 12.36 -18.99 -25.36
C SER A 306 13.64 -18.13 -25.44
N ASN A 307 13.82 -17.38 -26.53
CA ASN A 307 14.97 -16.49 -26.73
C ASN A 307 14.86 -15.15 -25.99
N ILE A 308 13.65 -14.76 -25.55
CA ILE A 308 13.41 -13.50 -24.84
C ILE A 308 13.18 -13.69 -23.33
N LEU A 309 13.10 -14.93 -22.84
CA LEU A 309 12.92 -15.25 -21.42
C LEU A 309 14.19 -15.89 -20.86
N SER A 310 14.52 -15.57 -19.61
CA SER A 310 15.61 -16.21 -18.88
C SER A 310 15.23 -17.64 -18.48
N ASP A 311 16.22 -18.43 -18.06
CA ASP A 311 15.96 -19.83 -17.70
C ASP A 311 15.18 -19.95 -16.38
N ASP A 312 15.38 -18.98 -15.48
CA ASP A 312 14.73 -18.86 -14.16
C ASP A 312 13.52 -17.90 -14.20
N PHE A 313 12.97 -17.62 -15.38
CA PHE A 313 11.86 -16.70 -15.58
C PHE A 313 10.63 -17.00 -14.70
N GLU A 314 10.03 -15.96 -14.11
CA GLU A 314 8.77 -16.07 -13.37
C GLU A 314 7.86 -14.83 -13.47
N PHE A 315 6.58 -15.03 -13.21
CA PHE A 315 5.62 -13.96 -12.92
C PHE A 315 5.60 -13.69 -11.41
N ILE A 316 5.49 -12.42 -11.02
CA ILE A 316 5.42 -11.93 -9.64
C ILE A 316 4.23 -10.99 -9.55
N ASP A 317 3.38 -11.12 -8.53
CA ASP A 317 2.30 -10.16 -8.27
C ASP A 317 2.46 -9.51 -6.89
N SER A 318 1.64 -8.48 -6.64
CA SER A 318 1.66 -7.71 -5.40
C SER A 318 1.30 -8.56 -4.18
N ARG A 319 0.48 -9.60 -4.33
CA ARG A 319 0.08 -10.49 -3.23
C ARG A 319 1.29 -11.17 -2.61
N ILE A 320 2.03 -11.92 -3.42
CA ILE A 320 3.19 -12.68 -2.95
C ILE A 320 4.28 -11.72 -2.48
N ALA A 321 4.52 -10.64 -3.21
CA ALA A 321 5.60 -9.71 -2.90
C ALA A 321 5.37 -8.94 -1.59
N THR A 322 4.17 -8.42 -1.34
CA THR A 322 3.84 -7.70 -0.10
C THR A 322 3.81 -8.62 1.11
N ALA A 323 3.26 -9.83 0.98
CA ALA A 323 3.30 -10.84 2.03
C ALA A 323 4.75 -11.19 2.41
N ALA A 324 5.61 -11.44 1.40
CA ALA A 324 7.03 -11.73 1.61
C ALA A 324 7.77 -10.57 2.28
N GLU A 325 7.48 -9.33 1.90
CA GLU A 325 8.07 -8.15 2.53
C GLU A 325 7.64 -8.00 3.98
N CYS A 326 6.35 -8.19 4.27
CA CYS A 326 5.81 -8.14 5.63
C CYS A 326 6.41 -9.23 6.52
N ILE A 327 6.47 -10.47 6.05
CA ILE A 327 7.11 -11.58 6.77
C ILE A 327 8.58 -11.26 7.04
N SER A 328 9.31 -10.74 6.04
CA SER A 328 10.71 -10.36 6.20
C SER A 328 10.88 -9.26 7.25
N TYR A 329 9.98 -8.28 7.29
CA TYR A 329 9.95 -7.25 8.32
C TYR A 329 9.72 -7.85 9.70
N LEU A 330 8.63 -8.60 9.89
CA LEU A 330 8.24 -9.21 11.17
C LEU A 330 9.31 -10.16 11.71
N ARG A 331 10.00 -10.93 10.86
CA ARG A 331 11.13 -11.76 11.30
C ARG A 331 12.31 -10.91 11.77
N ARG A 332 12.68 -9.88 11.02
CA ARG A 332 13.82 -9.02 11.33
C ARG A 332 13.61 -8.23 12.63
N THR A 333 12.38 -7.82 12.91
CA THR A 333 12.02 -7.04 14.10
C THR A 333 11.50 -7.88 15.26
N ASN A 334 11.40 -9.20 15.10
CA ASN A 334 10.73 -10.08 16.06
C ASN A 334 9.29 -9.61 16.38
N GLY A 335 8.57 -9.19 15.34
CA GLY A 335 7.23 -8.57 15.41
C GLY A 335 6.05 -9.53 15.30
N PHE A 336 6.28 -10.83 15.08
CA PHE A 336 5.22 -11.84 15.11
C PHE A 336 4.58 -11.95 16.49
N THR A 337 3.28 -12.19 16.53
CA THR A 337 2.58 -12.53 17.76
C THR A 337 3.08 -13.87 18.31
N HIS A 338 2.87 -14.11 19.61
CA HIS A 338 3.10 -15.42 20.23
C HIS A 338 1.82 -16.28 20.28
N ARG A 339 0.79 -15.91 19.51
CA ARG A 339 -0.52 -16.57 19.53
C ARG A 339 -0.48 -17.77 18.60
N VAL A 340 -0.94 -18.92 19.09
CA VAL A 340 -1.07 -20.13 18.28
C VAL A 340 -2.53 -20.23 17.80
N ALA A 341 -2.84 -19.54 16.70
CA ALA A 341 -4.17 -19.50 16.11
C ALA A 341 -4.09 -19.29 14.59
N TYR A 342 -5.16 -19.60 13.87
CA TYR A 342 -5.29 -19.12 12.48
C TYR A 342 -5.39 -17.60 12.45
N PRO A 343 -4.96 -16.94 11.34
CA PRO A 343 -5.11 -15.50 11.17
C PRO A 343 -6.56 -15.05 11.46
N ALA A 344 -6.69 -13.99 12.25
CA ALA A 344 -7.94 -13.31 12.52
C ALA A 344 -8.17 -12.17 11.52
N MET A 345 -9.41 -11.73 11.40
CA MET A 345 -9.79 -10.66 10.48
C MET A 345 -10.77 -9.70 11.16
N GLU A 346 -10.50 -8.40 11.02
CA GLU A 346 -11.39 -7.29 11.36
C GLU A 346 -11.55 -6.36 10.15
N MET A 347 -12.68 -5.66 10.05
CA MET A 347 -13.02 -4.86 8.88
C MET A 347 -13.57 -3.50 9.26
N TYR A 348 -13.15 -2.50 8.50
CA TYR A 348 -13.55 -1.11 8.60
C TYR A 348 -13.78 -0.54 7.19
N ALA A 349 -14.52 0.55 7.10
CA ALA A 349 -14.68 1.30 5.86
C ALA A 349 -14.40 2.78 6.07
N VAL A 350 -13.83 3.41 5.06
CA VAL A 350 -13.86 4.86 4.91
C VAL A 350 -15.15 5.22 4.17
N MET A 351 -16.08 5.81 4.90
CA MET A 351 -17.42 6.14 4.41
C MET A 351 -17.57 7.66 4.16
N PRO A 352 -18.44 8.07 3.24
CA PRO A 352 -18.84 9.46 3.08
C PRO A 352 -19.35 10.06 4.39
N MET A 353 -18.98 11.31 4.67
CA MET A 353 -19.68 12.09 5.69
C MET A 353 -21.14 12.25 5.28
N PRO A 354 -22.15 12.02 6.16
CA PRO A 354 -23.58 11.99 5.79
C PRO A 354 -24.21 13.38 5.64
N ASP A 355 -23.52 14.44 6.04
CA ASP A 355 -23.99 15.83 6.04
C ASP A 355 -23.59 16.60 4.77
N MET A 356 -23.14 15.90 3.73
CA MET A 356 -22.89 16.52 2.43
C MET A 356 -24.18 16.79 1.68
N PRO A 357 -24.19 17.75 0.74
CA PRO A 357 -25.31 17.95 -0.17
C PRO A 357 -25.63 16.66 -0.96
N ALA A 358 -26.93 16.37 -1.14
CA ALA A 358 -27.40 15.12 -1.75
C ALA A 358 -26.87 14.90 -3.19
N ASP A 359 -26.56 15.96 -3.93
CA ASP A 359 -25.97 15.88 -5.28
C ASP A 359 -24.53 15.38 -5.31
N LYS A 360 -23.89 15.21 -4.14
CA LYS A 360 -22.52 14.67 -4.03
C LYS A 360 -22.49 13.15 -3.93
N TYR A 361 -23.61 12.49 -3.68
CA TYR A 361 -23.66 11.03 -3.50
C TYR A 361 -24.14 10.32 -4.76
N LEU A 362 -23.44 9.25 -5.12
CA LEU A 362 -23.92 8.27 -6.08
C LEU A 362 -24.81 7.22 -5.38
N SER A 363 -24.41 6.83 -4.16
CA SER A 363 -25.14 5.96 -3.24
C SER A 363 -24.85 6.43 -1.79
N PRO A 364 -25.53 5.89 -0.76
CA PRO A 364 -25.25 6.24 0.64
C PRO A 364 -23.78 6.06 1.07
N ASP A 365 -23.04 5.19 0.38
CA ASP A 365 -21.69 4.76 0.74
C ASP A 365 -20.63 5.28 -0.26
N CYS A 366 -21.05 5.93 -1.34
CA CYS A 366 -20.16 6.36 -2.41
C CYS A 366 -20.47 7.76 -2.93
N TYR A 367 -19.42 8.57 -3.10
CA TYR A 367 -19.52 9.87 -3.75
C TYR A 367 -19.60 9.76 -5.27
N THR A 368 -20.21 10.75 -5.91
CA THR A 368 -20.16 10.90 -7.37
C THR A 368 -18.72 11.13 -7.84
N ASP A 369 -18.39 10.66 -9.03
CA ASP A 369 -17.07 10.88 -9.64
C ASP A 369 -16.74 12.38 -9.80
N GLU A 370 -17.75 13.19 -10.13
CA GLU A 370 -17.61 14.64 -10.20
C GLU A 370 -17.15 15.21 -8.85
N TYR A 371 -17.73 14.75 -7.74
CA TYR A 371 -17.30 15.19 -6.42
C TYR A 371 -15.93 14.62 -6.06
N LYS A 372 -15.75 13.28 -6.11
CA LYS A 372 -14.51 12.60 -5.70
C LYS A 372 -13.28 13.24 -6.31
N TYR A 373 -13.25 13.34 -7.64
CA TYR A 373 -12.04 13.64 -8.39
C TYR A 373 -11.77 15.15 -8.53
N ASN A 374 -12.70 16.02 -8.14
CA ASN A 374 -12.51 17.48 -8.18
C ASN A 374 -12.37 18.12 -6.78
N ARG A 375 -12.20 17.32 -5.73
CA ARG A 375 -11.96 17.85 -4.38
C ARG A 375 -10.65 18.63 -4.31
N ALA A 376 -10.70 19.79 -3.67
CA ALA A 376 -9.52 20.59 -3.39
C ALA A 376 -8.66 19.94 -2.29
N SER A 377 -7.34 19.94 -2.49
CA SER A 377 -6.37 19.60 -1.45
C SER A 377 -6.24 20.74 -0.43
N GLY A 378 -5.77 20.41 0.78
CA GLY A 378 -5.65 21.34 1.91
C GLY A 378 -6.99 21.83 2.45
N SER A 379 -8.07 21.11 2.19
CA SER A 379 -9.40 21.47 2.68
C SER A 379 -9.59 20.99 4.12
N ASP A 380 -9.87 21.94 5.03
CA ASP A 380 -10.27 21.66 6.42
C ASP A 380 -11.62 20.95 6.54
N LYS A 381 -12.40 20.90 5.45
CA LYS A 381 -13.67 20.19 5.44
C LYS A 381 -13.45 18.68 5.44
N GLU A 382 -13.79 18.04 6.55
CA GLU A 382 -13.94 16.60 6.63
C GLU A 382 -15.00 16.13 5.61
N SER A 383 -14.61 15.18 4.76
CA SER A 383 -15.49 14.61 3.74
C SER A 383 -15.63 13.10 3.87
N PHE A 384 -14.95 12.46 4.81
CA PHE A 384 -15.13 11.05 5.05
C PHE A 384 -14.69 10.73 6.47
N LEU A 385 -15.12 9.56 6.95
CA LEU A 385 -14.72 9.04 8.26
C LEU A 385 -14.54 7.53 8.19
N THR A 386 -13.68 7.01 9.06
CA THR A 386 -13.54 5.56 9.22
C THR A 386 -14.60 5.05 10.18
N VAL A 387 -15.26 3.96 9.82
CA VAL A 387 -16.29 3.28 10.60
C VAL A 387 -15.97 1.79 10.76
N GLU A 388 -16.42 1.18 11.84
CA GLU A 388 -16.43 -0.28 11.98
C GLU A 388 -17.45 -0.90 11.00
N LEU A 389 -17.04 -1.95 10.27
CA LEU A 389 -17.96 -2.71 9.41
C LEU A 389 -18.48 -3.94 10.13
N ASN A 390 -19.80 -4.13 10.08
CA ASN A 390 -20.46 -5.36 10.49
C ASN A 390 -20.98 -6.13 9.28
N ASP A 391 -21.47 -7.35 9.51
CA ASP A 391 -21.86 -8.27 8.43
C ASP A 391 -22.88 -7.69 7.43
N ARG A 392 -23.69 -6.73 7.90
CA ARG A 392 -24.77 -6.08 7.14
C ARG A 392 -24.30 -4.96 6.22
N ASP A 393 -23.05 -4.53 6.37
CA ASP A 393 -22.51 -3.34 5.70
C ASP A 393 -21.73 -3.70 4.42
N ILE A 394 -21.52 -4.99 4.14
CA ILE A 394 -20.93 -5.43 2.87
C ILE A 394 -21.93 -5.35 1.72
N THR A 395 -21.51 -4.69 0.66
CA THR A 395 -22.28 -4.54 -0.59
C THR A 395 -22.33 -5.86 -1.38
N GLU A 396 -23.36 -6.00 -2.21
CA GLU A 396 -23.48 -7.16 -3.12
C GLU A 396 -22.28 -7.30 -4.06
N SER A 397 -21.68 -6.18 -4.48
CA SER A 397 -20.49 -6.15 -5.34
C SER A 397 -19.28 -6.76 -4.65
N GLN A 398 -18.97 -6.29 -3.42
CA GLN A 398 -17.88 -6.84 -2.60
C GLN A 398 -18.11 -8.32 -2.29
N TYR A 399 -19.35 -8.71 -1.98
CA TYR A 399 -19.69 -10.11 -1.75
C TYR A 399 -19.43 -10.98 -3.00
N GLY A 400 -19.85 -10.50 -4.17
CA GLY A 400 -19.57 -11.15 -5.45
C GLY A 400 -18.07 -11.28 -5.73
N PHE A 401 -17.31 -10.21 -5.50
CA PHE A 401 -15.86 -10.18 -5.66
C PHE A 401 -15.18 -11.18 -4.73
N MET A 402 -15.51 -11.17 -3.44
CA MET A 402 -14.96 -12.11 -2.46
C MET A 402 -15.21 -13.55 -2.86
N LYS A 403 -16.46 -13.88 -3.21
CA LYS A 403 -16.84 -15.23 -3.62
C LYS A 403 -16.07 -15.71 -4.85
N GLN A 404 -15.72 -14.82 -5.76
CA GLN A 404 -15.07 -15.16 -7.02
C GLN A 404 -13.54 -15.15 -6.94
N TYR A 405 -12.97 -14.21 -6.19
CA TYR A 405 -11.54 -13.87 -6.27
C TYR A 405 -10.81 -13.83 -4.92
N ALA A 406 -11.51 -13.93 -3.79
CA ALA A 406 -10.92 -13.90 -2.44
C ALA A 406 -11.61 -14.89 -1.49
N HIS A 407 -11.39 -16.19 -1.75
CA HIS A 407 -12.11 -17.28 -1.07
C HIS A 407 -11.82 -17.37 0.44
N LYS A 408 -10.60 -17.11 0.89
CA LYS A 408 -10.24 -17.10 2.32
C LYS A 408 -10.89 -15.94 3.05
N THR A 409 -10.89 -14.77 2.43
CA THR A 409 -11.62 -13.60 2.94
C THR A 409 -13.11 -13.90 3.03
N TYR A 410 -13.70 -14.47 1.97
CA TYR A 410 -15.10 -14.89 1.94
C TYR A 410 -15.44 -15.88 3.07
N GLU A 411 -14.66 -16.96 3.21
CA GLU A 411 -14.87 -17.97 4.25
C GLU A 411 -14.81 -17.36 5.65
N LYS A 412 -13.81 -16.52 5.92
CA LYS A 412 -13.62 -15.86 7.23
C LYS A 412 -14.72 -14.84 7.55
N TYR A 413 -15.27 -14.19 6.53
CA TYR A 413 -16.35 -13.24 6.70
C TYR A 413 -17.69 -13.95 6.93
N VAL A 414 -18.09 -14.86 6.03
CA VAL A 414 -19.42 -15.50 6.04
C VAL A 414 -19.57 -16.57 7.12
N SER A 415 -18.47 -17.04 7.73
CA SER A 415 -18.50 -18.00 8.84
C SER A 415 -18.59 -17.40 10.24
N LYS A 416 -18.60 -16.06 10.36
CA LYS A 416 -18.98 -15.35 11.59
C LYS A 416 -20.50 -15.37 11.75
#